data_AF-A0A1C0AU23-F1
#
_entry.id   AF-A0A1C0AU23-F1
#
_cell.length_a   1.000
_cell.length_b   1.000
_cell.length_c   1.000
_cell.angle_alpha   90.00
_cell.angle_beta   90.00
_cell.angle_gamma   90.00
#
_symmetry.space_group_name_H-M   'P 1'
#
loop_
_entity.id
_entity.type
_entity.pdbx_description
1 polymer ?
#
loop_
_entity_poly.entity_id
_entity_poly.type
_entity_poly.pdbx_seq_one_letter_code
_entity_poly.pdbx_strand_id
1 'polypeptide(L)'
;MRYFIFLIFILSSNLFAIDNKTILALSNIIEREEEIAKNYEEYILNEYKLPTMEDLLKEDIENSDNYYLGSNFSRKNIFGKSLSFYDANARLNSSLDENKFSNEYLKLYYKRDLYRDRTSVLEENGKLKYVQIVLKSQEAQNLFKILSSGYEIIKVDKYADCKTDKYCVNPKDNIKTIRKYTATDAYIIYNIKDLEKGNIYISKKINNPPLKENDPIYIEMEFDKLNIGTIIFSDSRKYIKLDNGIYGVE
;
A
#
# COMPACT_ATOMS: atom_id res chain seq x y z
N MET A 1 60.50 0.65 16.53
CA MET A 1 59.52 1.36 15.66
C MET A 1 58.88 0.46 14.60
N ARG A 2 59.62 -0.40 13.86
CA ARG A 2 59.04 -1.34 12.87
C ARG A 2 58.00 -2.33 13.42
N TYR A 3 58.22 -2.87 14.62
CA TYR A 3 57.25 -3.79 15.27
C TYR A 3 55.97 -3.11 15.74
N PHE A 4 56.01 -1.80 16.01
CA PHE A 4 54.84 -1.05 16.48
C PHE A 4 53.88 -0.72 15.32
N ILE A 5 54.40 -0.55 14.11
CA ILE A 5 53.61 -0.32 12.89
C ILE A 5 52.88 -1.59 12.44
N PHE A 6 53.48 -2.77 12.65
CA PHE A 6 52.84 -4.06 12.32
C PHE A 6 51.67 -4.41 13.26
N LEU A 7 51.76 -4.00 14.54
CA LEU A 7 50.68 -4.16 15.52
C LEU A 7 49.45 -3.30 15.19
N ILE A 8 49.65 -2.08 14.69
CA ILE A 8 48.55 -1.20 14.26
C ILE A 8 47.82 -1.78 13.04
N PHE A 9 48.53 -2.43 12.11
CA PHE A 9 47.91 -3.09 10.96
C PHE A 9 47.05 -4.29 11.35
N ILE A 10 47.50 -5.10 12.32
CA ILE A 10 46.76 -6.27 12.83
C ILE A 10 45.55 -5.85 13.70
N LEU A 11 45.64 -4.71 14.39
CA LEU A 11 44.50 -4.13 15.12
C LEU A 11 43.44 -3.55 14.16
N SER A 12 43.85 -2.96 13.02
CA SER A 12 42.90 -2.45 12.02
C SER A 12 42.23 -3.53 11.16
N SER A 13 42.88 -4.68 10.93
CA SER A 13 42.29 -5.78 10.15
C SER A 13 41.22 -6.54 10.92
N ASN A 14 41.20 -6.47 12.26
CA ASN A 14 40.11 -6.97 13.09
C ASN A 14 38.90 -6.02 13.14
N LEU A 15 39.05 -4.74 12.78
CA LEU A 15 37.94 -3.78 12.71
C LEU A 15 37.08 -3.94 11.44
N PHE A 16 37.60 -4.60 10.40
CA PHE A 16 36.95 -4.70 9.08
C PHE A 16 36.65 -6.13 8.62
N ALA A 17 36.87 -7.14 9.46
CA ALA A 17 36.47 -8.51 9.15
C ALA A 17 34.95 -8.69 9.36
N ILE A 18 34.15 -8.04 8.51
CA ILE A 18 32.76 -8.43 8.33
C ILE A 18 32.77 -9.74 7.55
N ASP A 19 32.39 -10.84 8.21
CA ASP A 19 32.27 -12.13 7.56
C ASP A 19 31.17 -12.07 6.47
N ASN A 20 31.46 -12.61 5.29
CA ASN A 20 30.51 -12.80 4.18
C ASN A 20 29.20 -13.44 4.65
N LYS A 21 29.25 -14.32 5.66
CA LYS A 21 28.05 -14.92 6.27
C LYS A 21 27.10 -13.88 6.87
N THR A 22 27.64 -12.81 7.45
CA THR A 22 26.85 -11.73 8.05
C THR A 22 26.18 -10.87 7.00
N ILE A 23 26.90 -10.55 5.91
CA ILE A 23 26.33 -9.79 4.79
C ILE A 23 25.24 -10.62 4.12
N LEU A 24 25.51 -11.88 3.79
CA LEU A 24 24.53 -12.80 3.20
C LEU A 24 23.28 -12.91 4.06
N ALA A 25 23.45 -12.95 5.38
CA ALA A 25 22.34 -12.99 6.30
C ALA A 25 21.48 -11.72 6.28
N LEU A 26 22.11 -10.54 6.22
CA LEU A 26 21.38 -9.28 6.09
C LEU A 26 20.66 -9.20 4.75
N SER A 27 21.31 -9.60 3.66
CA SER A 27 20.68 -9.70 2.34
C SER A 27 19.43 -10.60 2.40
N ASN A 28 19.53 -11.76 3.05
CA ASN A 28 18.36 -12.63 3.22
C ASN A 28 17.23 -11.98 4.02
N ILE A 29 17.53 -11.18 5.05
CA ILE A 29 16.47 -10.44 5.77
C ILE A 29 15.78 -9.46 4.81
N ILE A 30 16.57 -8.67 4.08
CA ILE A 30 16.05 -7.66 3.14
C ILE A 30 15.19 -8.33 2.06
N GLU A 31 15.69 -9.41 1.44
CA GLU A 31 14.97 -10.17 0.40
C GLU A 31 13.61 -10.64 0.90
N ARG A 32 13.52 -11.12 2.14
CA ARG A 32 12.25 -11.59 2.71
C ARG A 32 11.29 -10.46 3.05
N GLU A 33 11.80 -9.30 3.47
CA GLU A 33 10.99 -8.09 3.65
C GLU A 33 10.43 -7.58 2.31
N GLU A 34 11.24 -7.61 1.25
CA GLU A 34 10.85 -7.27 -0.12
C GLU A 34 9.81 -8.25 -0.68
N GLU A 35 9.97 -9.55 -0.42
CA GLU A 35 9.03 -10.59 -0.83
C GLU A 35 7.66 -10.41 -0.15
N ILE A 36 7.65 -10.09 1.16
CA ILE A 36 6.42 -9.74 1.88
C ILE A 36 5.79 -8.48 1.26
N ALA A 37 6.58 -7.44 0.98
CA ALA A 37 6.10 -6.18 0.42
C ALA A 37 5.47 -6.35 -0.98
N LYS A 38 6.10 -7.15 -1.84
CA LYS A 38 5.56 -7.50 -3.16
C LYS A 38 4.19 -8.17 -3.02
N ASN A 39 4.10 -9.18 -2.17
CA ASN A 39 2.89 -9.96 -1.95
C ASN A 39 1.78 -9.19 -1.23
N TYR A 40 2.15 -8.24 -0.38
CA TYR A 40 1.22 -7.30 0.24
C TYR A 40 0.49 -6.47 -0.81
N GLU A 41 1.21 -5.94 -1.81
CA GLU A 41 0.61 -5.18 -2.91
C GLU A 41 -0.29 -6.06 -3.78
N GLU A 42 0.19 -7.24 -4.17
CA GLU A 42 -0.60 -8.20 -4.96
C GLU A 42 -1.89 -8.59 -4.26
N TYR A 43 -1.85 -8.80 -2.94
CA TYR A 43 -3.03 -9.13 -2.14
C TYR A 43 -4.06 -8.00 -2.15
N ILE A 44 -3.62 -6.74 -1.97
CA ILE A 44 -4.55 -5.60 -2.00
C ILE A 44 -5.24 -5.50 -3.37
N LEU A 45 -4.49 -5.69 -4.45
CA LEU A 45 -5.02 -5.62 -5.81
C LEU A 45 -6.02 -6.73 -6.13
N ASN A 46 -5.79 -7.94 -5.61
CA ASN A 46 -6.62 -9.10 -5.90
C ASN A 46 -7.79 -9.23 -4.93
N GLU A 47 -7.54 -9.01 -3.63
CA GLU A 47 -8.51 -9.23 -2.56
C GLU A 47 -9.27 -7.98 -2.14
N TYR A 48 -8.79 -6.79 -2.50
CA TYR A 48 -9.39 -5.51 -2.09
C TYR A 48 -9.53 -5.39 -0.57
N LYS A 49 -8.56 -5.95 0.17
CA LYS A 49 -8.47 -5.97 1.63
C LYS A 49 -7.03 -5.77 2.08
N LEU A 50 -6.83 -5.30 3.30
CA LEU A 50 -5.51 -5.27 3.93
C LEU A 50 -5.18 -6.69 4.42
N PRO A 51 -4.06 -7.29 3.99
CA PRO A 51 -3.70 -8.64 4.40
C PRO A 51 -3.22 -8.69 5.85
N THR A 52 -3.53 -9.79 6.53
CA THR A 52 -2.78 -10.26 7.69
C THR A 52 -1.61 -11.15 7.25
N MET A 53 -0.68 -11.45 8.17
CA MET A 53 0.42 -12.37 7.86
C MET A 53 -0.12 -13.77 7.58
N GLU A 54 -1.19 -14.18 8.27
CA GLU A 54 -1.92 -15.42 8.00
C GLU A 54 -2.47 -15.45 6.57
N ASP A 55 -3.05 -14.34 6.09
CA ASP A 55 -3.60 -14.29 4.73
C ASP A 55 -2.54 -14.48 3.64
N LEU A 56 -1.32 -13.93 3.84
CA LEU A 56 -0.23 -14.11 2.89
C LEU A 56 0.37 -15.53 2.90
N LEU A 57 0.21 -16.26 3.99
CA LEU A 57 0.78 -17.60 4.19
C LEU A 57 -0.20 -18.74 3.92
N LYS A 58 -1.46 -18.41 3.61
CA LYS A 58 -2.52 -19.42 3.49
C LYS A 58 -2.23 -20.43 2.38
N GLU A 59 -2.36 -21.68 2.80
CA GLU A 59 -2.86 -22.89 2.13
C GLU A 59 -4.24 -22.85 1.42
N ASP A 60 -4.38 -23.22 0.17
CA ASP A 60 -5.60 -23.40 -0.62
C ASP A 60 -5.28 -24.70 -1.32
N ILE A 61 -5.86 -25.72 -0.73
CA ILE A 61 -5.55 -27.12 -0.96
C ILE A 61 -6.08 -27.55 -2.34
N GLU A 62 -6.90 -26.71 -3.00
CA GLU A 62 -7.60 -27.04 -4.24
C GLU A 62 -6.97 -26.44 -5.51
N ASN A 63 -6.15 -25.38 -5.43
CA ASN A 63 -5.57 -24.71 -6.61
C ASN A 63 -4.08 -24.37 -6.39
N SER A 64 -3.17 -25.24 -6.81
CA SER A 64 -1.72 -25.20 -6.47
C SER A 64 -0.89 -24.07 -7.10
N ASP A 65 -1.48 -23.19 -7.91
CA ASP A 65 -0.70 -22.39 -8.86
C ASP A 65 -0.61 -20.89 -8.53
N ASN A 66 -1.29 -20.38 -7.49
CA ASN A 66 -1.23 -18.96 -7.12
C ASN A 66 -1.26 -18.75 -5.61
N TYR A 67 -0.08 -18.62 -5.00
CA TYR A 67 0.01 -18.12 -3.65
C TYR A 67 1.02 -17.04 -3.45
N TYR A 68 0.63 -16.13 -2.56
CA TYR A 68 1.42 -14.98 -2.17
C TYR A 68 2.79 -15.41 -1.63
N LEU A 69 2.88 -15.81 -0.35
CA LEU A 69 4.13 -16.33 0.23
C LEU A 69 4.14 -17.86 0.34
N GLY A 70 2.97 -18.47 0.49
CA GLY A 70 2.80 -19.91 0.68
C GLY A 70 3.18 -20.40 2.09
N SER A 71 2.76 -21.61 2.42
CA SER A 71 2.92 -22.21 3.76
C SER A 71 4.38 -22.52 4.13
N ASN A 72 5.24 -22.71 3.13
CA ASN A 72 6.67 -22.97 3.30
C ASN A 72 7.48 -21.72 3.68
N PHE A 73 6.89 -20.52 3.61
CA PHE A 73 7.59 -19.30 4.00
C PHE A 73 7.76 -19.23 5.51
N SER A 74 9.01 -19.25 5.98
CA SER A 74 9.32 -19.17 7.41
C SER A 74 8.93 -17.79 8.00
N ARG A 75 8.09 -17.74 9.03
CA ARG A 75 7.86 -16.46 9.74
C ARG A 75 9.08 -15.95 10.51
N LYS A 76 10.18 -16.69 10.54
CA LYS A 76 11.41 -16.28 11.20
C LYS A 76 12.51 -16.07 10.18
N ASN A 77 13.28 -14.99 10.34
CA ASN A 77 14.54 -14.86 9.62
C ASN A 77 15.57 -15.87 10.12
N ILE A 78 16.74 -15.92 9.48
CA ILE A 78 17.80 -16.86 9.84
C ILE A 78 18.35 -16.69 11.27
N PHE A 79 17.96 -15.62 11.97
CA PHE A 79 18.33 -15.34 13.36
C PHE A 79 17.20 -15.62 14.35
N GLY A 80 16.09 -16.17 13.89
CA GLY A 80 14.94 -16.51 14.73
C GLY A 80 14.05 -15.31 15.07
N LYS A 81 14.30 -14.12 14.54
CA LYS A 81 13.42 -12.95 14.70
C LYS A 81 12.20 -13.10 13.80
N SER A 82 11.03 -12.77 14.35
CA SER A 82 9.76 -12.91 13.65
C SER A 82 9.55 -11.79 12.63
N LEU A 83 9.26 -12.17 11.39
CA LEU A 83 8.70 -11.32 10.35
C LEU A 83 7.20 -11.20 10.61
N SER A 84 6.72 -9.98 10.86
CA SER A 84 5.31 -9.70 11.19
C SER A 84 4.97 -8.27 10.86
N PHE A 85 3.69 -8.00 10.58
CA PHE A 85 3.20 -6.63 10.47
C PHE A 85 3.30 -5.92 11.82
N TYR A 86 3.79 -4.69 11.79
CA TYR A 86 3.76 -3.77 12.92
C TYR A 86 2.33 -3.26 13.13
N ASP A 87 1.64 -2.94 12.03
CA ASP A 87 0.22 -2.57 12.02
C ASP A 87 -0.38 -2.64 10.61
N ALA A 88 -1.65 -2.25 10.50
CA ALA A 88 -2.42 -2.18 9.26
C ALA A 88 -1.90 -1.13 8.27
N ASN A 89 -0.99 -0.22 8.66
CA ASN A 89 -0.53 0.87 7.81
C ASN A 89 0.65 0.47 6.91
N ALA A 90 0.63 -0.77 6.41
CA ALA A 90 1.68 -1.33 5.55
C ALA A 90 3.09 -1.25 6.17
N ARG A 91 3.21 -1.56 7.47
CA ARG A 91 4.48 -1.54 8.21
C ARG A 91 4.82 -2.93 8.72
N LEU A 92 6.10 -3.29 8.63
CA LEU A 92 6.67 -4.51 9.19
C LEU A 92 7.50 -4.18 10.43
N ASN A 93 7.49 -5.08 11.41
CA ASN A 93 8.46 -5.05 12.51
C ASN A 93 9.88 -5.16 11.93
N SER A 94 10.81 -4.33 12.43
CA SER A 94 12.21 -4.47 12.04
C SER A 94 12.71 -5.85 12.46
N SER A 95 13.20 -6.61 11.49
CA SER A 95 13.73 -7.95 11.72
C SER A 95 15.24 -7.93 11.98
N LEU A 96 15.86 -6.75 11.99
CA LEU A 96 17.26 -6.57 12.36
C LEU A 96 17.43 -6.70 13.88
N ASP A 97 18.33 -7.59 14.31
CA ASP A 97 18.75 -7.67 15.70
C ASP A 97 19.87 -6.66 15.96
N GLU A 98 19.54 -5.47 16.46
CA GLU A 98 20.52 -4.43 16.74
C GLU A 98 21.61 -4.84 17.76
N ASN A 99 21.32 -5.78 18.67
CA ASN A 99 22.31 -6.27 19.63
C ASN A 99 23.34 -7.17 18.94
N LYS A 100 22.89 -7.96 17.96
CA LYS A 100 23.76 -8.82 17.15
C LYS A 100 24.50 -8.05 16.06
N PHE A 101 23.89 -6.99 15.52
CA PHE A 101 24.43 -6.13 14.48
C PHE A 101 24.67 -4.71 14.99
N SER A 102 25.45 -4.61 16.08
CA SER A 102 25.82 -3.32 16.69
C SER A 102 26.76 -2.49 15.81
N ASN A 103 27.40 -3.12 14.81
CA ASN A 103 28.28 -2.46 13.85
C ASN A 103 27.48 -1.49 12.96
N GLU A 104 27.89 -0.21 12.97
CA GLU A 104 27.27 0.86 12.20
C GLU A 104 27.22 0.59 10.69
N TYR A 105 28.27 -0.03 10.12
CA TYR A 105 28.27 -0.41 8.71
C TYR A 105 27.16 -1.40 8.37
N LEU A 106 26.89 -2.37 9.26
CA LEU A 106 25.83 -3.36 9.03
C LEU A 106 24.44 -2.73 9.13
N LYS A 107 24.26 -1.76 10.04
CA LYS A 107 23.05 -0.94 10.10
C LYS A 107 22.88 -0.13 8.82
N LEU A 108 23.94 0.52 8.32
CA LEU A 108 23.90 1.26 7.06
C LEU A 108 23.61 0.37 5.86
N TYR A 109 24.20 -0.84 5.81
CA TYR A 109 23.94 -1.82 4.76
C TYR A 109 22.47 -2.23 4.75
N TYR A 110 21.91 -2.58 5.91
CA TYR A 110 20.51 -2.97 6.06
C TYR A 110 19.53 -1.85 5.65
N LYS A 111 19.91 -0.59 5.87
CA LYS A 111 19.12 0.59 5.51
C LYS A 111 19.24 1.01 4.05
N ARG A 112 20.19 0.47 3.30
CA ARG A 112 20.55 1.03 2.00
C ARG A 112 19.44 0.81 0.97
N ASP A 113 18.90 1.91 0.46
CA ASP A 113 17.84 1.92 -0.56
C ASP A 113 18.19 1.13 -1.83
N LEU A 114 19.49 1.00 -2.15
CA LEU A 114 19.93 0.20 -3.30
C LEU A 114 19.45 -1.26 -3.27
N TYR A 115 19.19 -1.80 -2.07
CA TYR A 115 18.73 -3.18 -1.88
C TYR A 115 17.24 -3.26 -1.58
N ARG A 116 16.52 -2.14 -1.60
CA ARG A 116 15.13 -2.04 -1.17
C ARG A 116 14.31 -1.31 -2.21
N ASP A 117 13.54 -2.06 -2.99
CA ASP A 117 12.68 -1.48 -4.02
C ASP A 117 11.28 -1.19 -3.47
N ARG A 118 10.74 -2.11 -2.67
CA ARG A 118 9.37 -2.11 -2.15
C ARG A 118 9.31 -1.91 -0.65
N THR A 119 10.45 -1.69 0.00
CA THR A 119 10.53 -1.38 1.42
C THR A 119 11.40 -0.16 1.69
N SER A 120 11.21 0.47 2.85
CA SER A 120 12.07 1.53 3.35
C SER A 120 12.19 1.44 4.87
N VAL A 121 13.39 1.64 5.40
CA VAL A 121 13.63 1.50 6.84
C VAL A 121 13.42 2.85 7.52
N LEU A 122 12.61 2.87 8.58
CA LEU A 122 12.36 4.08 9.35
C LEU A 122 12.97 4.01 10.75
N GLU A 123 13.65 5.09 11.10
CA GLU A 123 14.33 5.30 12.37
C GLU A 123 13.61 6.37 13.20
N GLU A 124 13.58 6.15 14.52
CA GLU A 124 13.13 7.14 15.48
C GLU A 124 14.13 7.18 16.64
N ASN A 125 14.62 8.38 16.98
CA ASN A 125 15.64 8.58 18.02
C ASN A 125 16.89 7.69 17.84
N GLY A 126 17.31 7.48 16.59
CA GLY A 126 18.49 6.67 16.25
C GLY A 126 18.32 5.16 16.43
N LYS A 127 17.08 4.69 16.61
CA LYS A 127 16.75 3.25 16.67
C LYS A 127 15.86 2.86 15.50
N LEU A 128 16.07 1.66 14.98
CA LEU A 128 15.20 1.09 13.96
C LEU A 128 13.83 0.81 14.56
N LYS A 129 12.78 1.39 13.96
CA LYS A 129 11.42 1.25 14.46
C LYS A 129 10.63 0.23 13.65
N TYR A 130 10.51 0.46 12.35
CA TYR A 130 9.79 -0.41 11.43
C TYR A 130 10.33 -0.30 10.01
N VAL A 131 9.93 -1.26 9.18
CA VAL A 131 10.15 -1.25 7.74
C VAL A 131 8.82 -0.91 7.07
N GLN A 132 8.77 0.23 6.37
CA GLN A 132 7.62 0.67 5.61
C GLN A 132 7.56 -0.09 4.29
N ILE A 133 6.39 -0.63 3.95
CA ILE A 133 6.11 -1.16 2.61
C ILE A 133 5.75 0.01 1.69
N VAL A 134 6.34 0.02 0.50
CA VAL A 134 6.15 1.02 -0.55
C VAL A 134 5.36 0.38 -1.69
N LEU A 135 4.08 0.74 -1.79
CA LEU A 135 3.20 0.30 -2.86
C LEU A 135 3.59 1.00 -4.18
N LYS A 136 3.84 0.22 -5.23
CA LYS A 136 4.34 0.72 -6.52
C LYS A 136 3.23 1.20 -7.44
N SER A 137 2.13 0.46 -7.55
CA SER A 137 1.02 0.83 -8.42
C SER A 137 0.13 1.89 -7.79
N GLN A 138 -0.34 2.84 -8.60
CA GLN A 138 -1.29 3.86 -8.16
C GLN A 138 -2.63 3.22 -7.75
N GLU A 139 -3.02 2.11 -8.40
CA GLU A 139 -4.20 1.35 -8.02
C GLU A 139 -4.09 0.83 -6.58
N ALA A 140 -2.98 0.16 -6.24
CA ALA A 140 -2.77 -0.34 -4.89
C ALA A 140 -2.72 0.79 -3.86
N GLN A 141 -2.07 1.91 -4.18
CA GLN A 141 -2.04 3.09 -3.30
C GLN A 141 -3.45 3.63 -3.03
N ASN A 142 -4.30 3.71 -4.05
CA ASN A 142 -5.66 4.22 -3.91
C ASN A 142 -6.56 3.24 -3.15
N LEU A 143 -6.46 1.94 -3.42
CA LEU A 143 -7.14 0.90 -2.65
C LEU A 143 -6.71 0.92 -1.18
N PHE A 144 -5.40 1.02 -0.93
CA PHE A 144 -4.87 1.14 0.41
C PHE A 144 -5.36 2.40 1.12
N LYS A 145 -5.44 3.55 0.45
CA LYS A 145 -6.01 4.80 1.02
C LYS A 145 -7.46 4.59 1.48
N ILE A 146 -8.29 3.92 0.68
CA ILE A 146 -9.68 3.61 1.05
C ILE A 146 -9.72 2.70 2.28
N LEU A 147 -8.98 1.59 2.24
CA LEU A 147 -9.01 0.56 3.28
C LEU A 147 -8.42 1.03 4.62
N SER A 148 -7.29 1.75 4.58
CA SER A 148 -6.64 2.31 5.78
C SER A 148 -7.47 3.42 6.44
N SER A 149 -8.38 4.05 5.69
CA SER A 149 -9.38 4.99 6.24
C SER A 149 -10.56 4.29 6.92
N GLY A 150 -10.56 2.96 7.00
CA GLY A 150 -11.60 2.16 7.65
C GLY A 150 -12.80 1.81 6.75
N TYR A 151 -12.76 2.18 5.47
CA TYR A 151 -13.79 1.77 4.52
C TYR A 151 -13.60 0.32 4.08
N GLU A 152 -14.70 -0.31 3.72
CA GLU A 152 -14.73 -1.67 3.18
C GLU A 152 -15.01 -1.63 1.68
N ILE A 153 -14.30 -2.48 0.93
CA ILE A 153 -14.52 -2.69 -0.50
C ILE A 153 -15.12 -4.08 -0.71
N ILE A 154 -16.33 -4.14 -1.23
CA ILE A 154 -17.09 -5.36 -1.43
C ILE A 154 -16.96 -5.82 -2.88
N LYS A 155 -16.51 -7.07 -3.08
CA LYS A 155 -16.56 -7.73 -4.38
C LYS A 155 -18.00 -8.13 -4.69
N VAL A 156 -18.51 -7.74 -5.85
CA VAL A 156 -19.87 -8.06 -6.30
C VAL A 156 -19.86 -8.57 -7.74
N ASP A 157 -20.68 -9.60 -8.03
CA ASP A 157 -20.87 -10.08 -9.40
C ASP A 157 -21.73 -9.11 -10.23
N LYS A 158 -22.67 -8.43 -9.56
CA LYS A 158 -23.51 -7.39 -10.14
C LYS A 158 -23.50 -6.19 -9.20
N TYR A 159 -23.28 -5.00 -9.73
CA TYR A 159 -23.28 -3.77 -8.93
C TYR A 159 -24.62 -3.47 -8.23
N ALA A 160 -25.73 -4.08 -8.69
CA ALA A 160 -27.02 -3.99 -8.01
C ALA A 160 -27.02 -4.63 -6.61
N ASP A 161 -26.08 -5.53 -6.32
CA ASP A 161 -25.95 -6.20 -5.02
C ASP A 161 -25.07 -5.41 -4.03
N CYS A 162 -24.60 -4.24 -4.44
CA CYS A 162 -23.81 -3.38 -3.57
C CYS A 162 -24.66 -2.81 -2.43
N LYS A 163 -24.03 -2.59 -1.27
CA LYS A 163 -24.67 -2.00 -0.09
C LYS A 163 -24.48 -0.48 -0.08
N THR A 164 -25.42 0.24 0.53
CA THR A 164 -25.28 1.68 0.79
C THR A 164 -24.06 1.98 1.66
N ASP A 165 -23.46 3.16 1.49
CA ASP A 165 -22.25 3.62 2.21
C ASP A 165 -21.03 2.70 2.08
N LYS A 166 -20.94 1.92 0.99
CA LYS A 166 -19.83 1.01 0.73
C LYS A 166 -19.19 1.29 -0.63
N TYR A 167 -17.93 0.87 -0.73
CA TYR A 167 -17.28 0.75 -2.02
C TYR A 167 -17.54 -0.65 -2.58
N CYS A 168 -17.81 -0.75 -3.88
CA CYS A 168 -17.99 -2.01 -4.55
C CYS A 168 -17.16 -2.08 -5.83
N VAL A 169 -16.62 -3.27 -6.08
CA VAL A 169 -15.87 -3.61 -7.28
C VAL A 169 -16.45 -4.87 -7.89
N ASN A 170 -16.47 -4.92 -9.22
CA ASN A 170 -16.75 -6.15 -9.94
C ASN A 170 -15.43 -6.67 -10.54
N PRO A 171 -14.82 -7.73 -9.99
CA PRO A 171 -13.55 -8.27 -10.49
C PRO A 171 -13.62 -8.77 -11.95
N LYS A 172 -14.82 -9.07 -12.46
CA LYS A 172 -15.05 -9.49 -13.85
C LYS A 172 -15.12 -8.32 -14.82
N ASP A 173 -15.21 -7.08 -14.32
CA ASP A 173 -15.23 -5.89 -15.14
C ASP A 173 -13.81 -5.52 -15.57
N ASN A 174 -13.56 -5.51 -16.87
CA ASN A 174 -12.24 -5.20 -17.45
C ASN A 174 -11.82 -3.75 -17.23
N ILE A 175 -12.73 -2.86 -16.81
CA ILE A 175 -12.50 -1.41 -16.77
C ILE A 175 -11.83 -0.95 -15.43
N LYS A 176 -11.51 -1.86 -14.50
CA LYS A 176 -10.87 -1.54 -13.19
C LYS A 176 -11.48 -0.30 -12.51
N THR A 177 -12.80 -0.33 -12.38
CA THR A 177 -13.57 0.73 -11.73
C THR A 177 -13.98 0.34 -10.32
N ILE A 178 -14.28 1.36 -9.51
CA ILE A 178 -14.85 1.20 -8.18
C ILE A 178 -16.05 2.13 -8.05
N ARG A 179 -17.15 1.60 -7.52
CA ARG A 179 -18.37 2.38 -7.23
C ARG A 179 -18.44 2.69 -5.75
N LYS A 180 -18.51 3.96 -5.40
CA LYS A 180 -18.81 4.41 -4.04
C LYS A 180 -20.29 4.69 -3.95
N TYR A 181 -21.00 3.93 -3.13
CA TYR A 181 -22.41 4.15 -2.86
C TYR A 181 -22.58 5.09 -1.66
N THR A 182 -23.56 5.96 -1.76
CA THR A 182 -23.99 6.90 -0.72
C THR A 182 -25.09 6.29 0.14
N ALA A 183 -25.49 7.00 1.18
CA ALA A 183 -26.58 6.60 2.06
C ALA A 183 -27.94 6.51 1.35
N THR A 184 -28.14 7.24 0.23
CA THR A 184 -29.41 7.21 -0.54
C THR A 184 -29.37 6.29 -1.76
N ASP A 185 -28.39 5.39 -1.82
CA ASP A 185 -28.17 4.48 -2.95
C ASP A 185 -27.81 5.19 -4.27
N ALA A 186 -27.44 6.47 -4.18
CA ALA A 186 -26.66 7.12 -5.25
C ALA A 186 -25.27 6.50 -5.31
N TYR A 187 -24.62 6.52 -6.46
CA TYR A 187 -23.23 6.07 -6.57
C TYR A 187 -22.38 6.98 -7.45
N ILE A 188 -21.10 6.98 -7.15
CA ILE A 188 -20.04 7.60 -7.94
C ILE A 188 -19.14 6.48 -8.47
N ILE A 189 -18.88 6.48 -9.76
CA ILE A 189 -17.93 5.56 -10.41
C ILE A 189 -16.60 6.28 -10.59
N TYR A 190 -15.55 5.66 -10.06
CA TYR A 190 -14.17 6.08 -10.24
C TYR A 190 -13.39 5.05 -11.05
N ASN A 191 -12.42 5.51 -11.82
CA ASN A 191 -11.30 4.64 -12.20
C ASN A 191 -10.39 4.44 -10.97
N ILE A 192 -10.01 3.19 -10.66
CA ILE A 192 -9.21 2.90 -9.46
C ILE A 192 -7.83 3.57 -9.51
N LYS A 193 -7.22 3.69 -10.70
CA LYS A 193 -5.90 4.32 -10.87
C LYS A 193 -5.94 5.83 -10.63
N ASP A 194 -7.01 6.50 -11.07
CA ASP A 194 -7.13 7.95 -11.02
C ASP A 194 -8.18 8.41 -9.99
N LEU A 195 -8.31 7.69 -8.87
CA LEU A 195 -9.28 7.96 -7.81
C LEU A 195 -9.27 9.45 -7.41
N GLU A 196 -10.45 10.10 -7.45
CA GLU A 196 -10.67 11.53 -7.12
C GLU A 196 -9.90 12.56 -8.00
N LYS A 197 -8.95 12.11 -8.83
CA LYS A 197 -8.14 12.94 -9.72
C LYS A 197 -8.62 12.89 -11.17
N GLY A 198 -9.26 11.80 -11.55
CA GLY A 198 -9.82 11.57 -12.88
C GLY A 198 -11.26 12.03 -12.99
N ASN A 199 -11.82 11.80 -14.18
CA ASN A 199 -13.23 12.04 -14.43
C ASN A 199 -14.09 11.00 -13.71
N ILE A 200 -15.29 11.41 -13.32
CA ILE A 200 -16.23 10.55 -12.60
C ILE A 200 -17.57 10.47 -13.31
N TYR A 201 -18.28 9.36 -13.08
CA TYR A 201 -19.69 9.24 -13.44
C TYR A 201 -20.53 9.17 -12.17
N ILE A 202 -21.68 9.81 -12.16
CA ILE A 202 -22.61 9.77 -11.03
C ILE A 202 -23.99 9.25 -11.46
N SER A 203 -24.65 8.53 -10.56
CA SER A 203 -25.99 7.99 -10.84
C SER A 203 -27.11 9.04 -10.73
N LYS A 204 -26.90 10.11 -9.96
CA LYS A 204 -27.89 11.17 -9.76
C LYS A 204 -27.80 12.22 -10.86
N LYS A 205 -28.97 12.67 -11.31
CA LYS A 205 -29.10 13.78 -12.26
C LYS A 205 -28.86 15.12 -11.57
N ILE A 206 -27.98 15.93 -12.15
CA ILE A 206 -27.81 17.34 -11.76
C ILE A 206 -28.83 18.17 -12.56
N ASN A 207 -29.78 18.80 -11.86
CA ASN A 207 -30.84 19.56 -12.51
C ASN A 207 -30.52 21.06 -12.64
N ASN A 208 -29.85 21.65 -11.64
CA ASN A 208 -29.69 23.10 -11.51
C ASN A 208 -28.23 23.50 -11.21
N PRO A 209 -27.34 23.57 -12.21
CA PRO A 209 -26.02 24.17 -12.03
C PRO A 209 -26.10 25.72 -11.98
N PRO A 210 -25.19 26.42 -11.29
CA PRO A 210 -24.08 25.84 -10.56
C PRO A 210 -24.50 25.23 -9.22
N LEU A 211 -24.01 24.02 -8.93
CA LEU A 211 -24.17 23.43 -7.59
C LEU A 211 -23.09 24.00 -6.66
N LYS A 212 -23.51 24.49 -5.51
CA LYS A 212 -22.68 25.02 -4.42
C LYS A 212 -22.55 23.99 -3.30
N GLU A 213 -21.62 24.24 -2.38
CA GLU A 213 -21.30 23.33 -1.28
C GLU A 213 -22.46 23.02 -0.33
N ASN A 214 -23.46 23.90 -0.27
CA ASN A 214 -24.65 23.73 0.54
C ASN A 214 -25.79 22.98 -0.16
N ASP A 215 -25.64 22.64 -1.45
CA ASP A 215 -26.66 21.86 -2.16
C ASP A 215 -26.68 20.41 -1.68
N PRO A 216 -27.87 19.80 -1.44
CA PRO A 216 -27.97 18.44 -0.91
C PRO A 216 -27.19 17.40 -1.71
N ILE A 217 -27.28 17.46 -3.05
CA ILE A 217 -26.54 16.54 -3.93
C ILE A 217 -25.02 16.77 -3.87
N TYR A 218 -24.57 17.99 -3.60
CA TYR A 218 -23.14 18.30 -3.50
C TYR A 218 -22.55 17.64 -2.25
N ILE A 219 -23.25 17.79 -1.12
CA ILE A 219 -22.86 17.20 0.17
C ILE A 219 -22.93 15.68 0.09
N GLU A 220 -24.05 15.14 -0.40
CA GLU A 220 -24.27 13.70 -0.51
C GLU A 220 -23.21 13.01 -1.36
N MET A 221 -22.81 13.65 -2.47
CA MET A 221 -21.82 13.10 -3.41
C MET A 221 -20.38 13.50 -3.05
N GLU A 222 -20.17 14.21 -1.94
CA GLU A 222 -18.86 14.63 -1.43
C GLU A 222 -17.99 15.30 -2.52
N PHE A 223 -18.59 16.23 -3.28
CA PHE A 223 -17.89 16.92 -4.38
C PHE A 223 -16.75 17.83 -3.92
N ASP A 224 -16.65 18.12 -2.62
CA ASP A 224 -15.51 18.78 -1.98
C ASP A 224 -14.22 17.96 -2.04
N LYS A 225 -14.32 16.62 -2.14
CA LYS A 225 -13.15 15.73 -2.25
C LYS A 225 -12.57 15.63 -3.66
N LEU A 226 -13.29 16.12 -4.65
CA LEU A 226 -12.85 16.09 -6.04
C LEU A 226 -11.89 17.25 -6.34
N ASN A 227 -10.90 16.98 -7.18
CA ASN A 227 -10.01 18.03 -7.63
C ASN A 227 -10.73 19.07 -8.50
N ILE A 228 -10.24 20.31 -8.46
CA ILE A 228 -10.61 21.34 -9.43
C ILE A 228 -10.22 20.85 -10.83
N GLY A 229 -11.14 21.03 -11.79
CA GLY A 229 -11.00 20.56 -13.16
C GLY A 229 -11.57 19.16 -13.40
N THR A 230 -11.98 18.42 -12.37
CA THR A 230 -12.62 17.11 -12.54
C THR A 230 -13.88 17.24 -13.41
N ILE A 231 -13.95 16.42 -14.46
CA ILE A 231 -15.16 16.28 -15.27
C ILE A 231 -16.11 15.28 -14.62
N ILE A 232 -17.36 15.68 -14.48
CA ILE A 232 -18.43 14.88 -13.90
C ILE A 232 -19.44 14.57 -14.99
N PHE A 233 -19.70 13.29 -15.24
CA PHE A 233 -20.71 12.83 -16.16
C PHE A 233 -21.98 12.43 -15.38
N SER A 234 -23.11 13.02 -15.77
CA SER A 234 -24.42 12.78 -15.14
C SER A 234 -25.52 12.93 -16.17
N ASP A 235 -26.37 11.89 -16.33
CA ASP A 235 -27.51 11.90 -17.27
C ASP A 235 -27.14 12.36 -18.69
N SER A 236 -26.06 11.79 -19.24
CA SER A 236 -25.49 12.15 -20.55
C SER A 236 -25.03 13.61 -20.70
N ARG A 237 -24.98 14.37 -19.61
CA ARG A 237 -24.45 15.73 -19.55
C ARG A 237 -23.09 15.74 -18.88
N LYS A 238 -22.31 16.76 -19.22
CA LYS A 238 -20.97 16.99 -18.71
C LYS A 238 -20.98 18.20 -17.78
N TYR A 239 -20.30 18.08 -16.66
CA TYR A 239 -20.09 19.15 -15.70
C TYR A 239 -18.60 19.23 -15.35
N ILE A 240 -18.18 20.38 -14.81
CA ILE A 240 -16.82 20.60 -14.34
C ILE A 240 -16.83 21.13 -12.91
N LYS A 241 -15.98 20.55 -12.06
CA LYS A 241 -15.71 21.06 -10.70
C LYS A 241 -14.78 22.26 -10.80
N LEU A 242 -15.24 23.40 -10.33
CA LEU A 242 -14.45 24.60 -10.09
C LEU A 242 -14.39 24.89 -8.58
N ASP A 243 -13.50 25.79 -8.20
CA ASP A 243 -13.24 26.24 -6.84
C ASP A 243 -14.53 26.64 -6.10
N ASN A 244 -15.50 27.24 -6.79
CA ASN A 244 -16.74 27.73 -6.20
C ASN A 244 -18.01 26.91 -6.53
N GLY A 245 -17.89 25.73 -7.15
CA GLY A 245 -19.04 24.85 -7.41
C GLY A 245 -18.90 23.91 -8.61
N ILE A 246 -20.00 23.29 -9.00
CA ILE A 246 -20.11 22.43 -10.19
C ILE A 246 -20.89 23.14 -11.29
N TYR A 247 -20.30 23.27 -12.48
CA TYR A 247 -20.88 24.01 -13.61
C TYR A 247 -21.18 23.07 -14.78
N GLY A 248 -22.27 23.34 -15.51
CA GLY A 248 -22.55 22.65 -16.77
C GLY A 248 -21.52 23.01 -17.84
N VAL A 249 -21.14 22.03 -18.65
CA VAL A 249 -20.31 22.21 -19.84
C VAL A 249 -21.21 21.98 -21.05
N GLU A 250 -21.33 22.98 -21.93
CA GLU A 250 -22.04 22.87 -23.21
C GLU A 250 -21.40 21.84 -24.15
#